data_AF-A0A958FJ21-F1
#
_entry.id   AF-A0A958FJ21-F1
#
_cell.length_a   1.000
_cell.length_b   1.000
_cell.length_c   1.000
_cell.angle_alpha   90.00
_cell.angle_beta   90.00
_cell.angle_gamma   90.00
#
_symmetry.space_group_name_H-M   'P 1'
#
loop_
_entity.id
_entity.type
_entity.pdbx_description
1 polymer ?
#
loop_
_entity_poly.entity_id
_entity_poly.type
_entity_poly.pdbx_seq_one_letter_code
_entity_poly.pdbx_strand_id
1 'polypeptide(L)'
;MSAIPADVVDWVLIELRSGPLAADSLDSRAAFIKSDGSVVDTSGSGTVSFKVSPGDYYLVLYHRNHLAAMSAITQTLDAVSSLYDFSS
;
A
#
# COMPACT_ATOMS: atom_id res chain seq x y z
N MET A 1 -2.23 13.31 20.48
CA MET A 1 -2.68 12.23 19.57
C MET A 1 -3.24 12.92 18.34
N SER A 2 -2.67 12.70 17.16
CA SER A 2 -3.32 13.14 15.92
C SER A 2 -4.61 12.34 15.79
N ALA A 3 -5.75 13.00 15.63
CA ALA A 3 -7.01 12.32 15.41
C ALA A 3 -6.97 11.62 14.05
N ILE A 4 -7.61 10.45 13.94
CA ILE A 4 -7.85 9.83 12.64
C ILE A 4 -8.73 10.80 11.84
N PRO A 5 -8.38 11.16 10.59
CA PRO A 5 -9.21 12.04 9.78
C PRO A 5 -10.63 11.49 9.61
N ALA A 6 -11.61 12.40 9.55
CA ALA A 6 -13.03 12.04 9.49
C ALA A 6 -13.42 11.29 8.21
N ASP A 7 -12.60 11.37 7.16
CA ASP A 7 -12.81 10.72 5.87
C ASP A 7 -12.11 9.37 5.73
N VAL A 8 -11.48 8.85 6.79
CA VAL A 8 -10.96 7.47 6.82
C VAL A 8 -12.12 6.50 7.04
N VAL A 9 -12.25 5.52 6.13
CA VAL A 9 -13.30 4.50 6.17
C VAL A 9 -12.76 3.11 6.51
N ASP A 10 -11.46 2.88 6.30
CA ASP A 10 -10.84 1.59 6.60
C ASP A 10 -9.33 1.68 6.87
N TRP A 11 -8.76 0.58 7.33
CA TRP A 11 -7.33 0.37 7.46
C TRP A 11 -6.91 -0.88 6.67
N VAL A 12 -5.71 -0.80 6.07
CA VAL A 12 -5.13 -1.91 5.32
C VAL A 12 -3.66 -2.08 5.67
N LEU A 13 -3.14 -3.26 5.40
CA LEU A 13 -1.69 -3.51 5.39
C LEU A 13 -1.24 -3.65 3.93
N ILE A 14 -0.29 -2.83 3.52
CA ILE A 14 0.35 -2.92 2.21
C ILE A 14 1.70 -3.60 2.40
N GLU A 15 1.91 -4.71 1.70
CA GLU A 15 3.15 -5.47 1.69
C GLU A 15 3.86 -5.29 0.35
N LEU A 16 5.18 -5.12 0.43
CA LEU A 16 6.06 -5.02 -0.73
C LEU A 16 6.79 -6.35 -0.92
N ARG A 17 6.78 -6.89 -2.15
CA ARG A 17 7.50 -8.13 -2.48
C ARG A 17 8.45 -7.99 -3.67
N SER A 18 9.58 -8.69 -3.62
CA SER A 18 10.49 -8.86 -4.77
C SER A 18 10.04 -9.92 -5.78
N GLY A 19 9.00 -10.68 -5.47
CA GLY A 19 8.51 -11.79 -6.28
C GLY A 19 7.08 -12.17 -5.90
N PRO A 20 6.48 -13.16 -6.59
CA PRO A 20 5.07 -13.46 -6.41
C PRO A 20 4.76 -14.25 -5.13
N LEU A 21 5.78 -14.82 -4.47
CA LEU A 21 5.57 -15.68 -3.31
C LEU A 21 5.54 -14.84 -2.02
N ALA A 22 4.81 -15.32 -1.01
CA ALA A 22 4.79 -14.68 0.30
C ALA A 22 6.18 -14.63 0.97
N ALA A 23 7.06 -15.56 0.62
CA ALA A 23 8.45 -15.58 1.08
C ALA A 23 9.29 -14.43 0.51
N ASP A 24 8.83 -13.76 -0.56
CA ASP A 24 9.52 -12.64 -1.20
C ASP A 24 9.19 -11.28 -0.55
N SER A 25 8.54 -11.28 0.62
CA SER A 25 8.18 -10.08 1.37
C SER A 25 9.43 -9.32 1.84
N LEU A 26 9.47 -8.01 1.56
CA LEU A 26 10.57 -7.11 1.90
C LEU A 26 10.22 -6.13 3.02
N ASP A 27 9.03 -5.53 2.97
CA ASP A 27 8.56 -4.55 3.95
C ASP A 27 7.02 -4.54 3.97
N SER A 28 6.43 -4.06 5.06
CA SER A 28 4.98 -3.87 5.17
C SER A 28 4.64 -2.58 5.92
N ARG A 29 3.57 -1.91 5.47
CA ARG A 29 3.12 -0.63 6.00
C ARG A 29 1.62 -0.63 6.22
N ALA A 30 1.20 -0.21 7.41
CA ALA A 30 -0.19 0.12 7.64
C ALA A 30 -0.52 1.42 6.88
N ALA A 31 -1.73 1.47 6.34
CA ALA A 31 -2.26 2.61 5.61
C ALA A 31 -3.76 2.74 5.87
N PHE A 32 -4.31 3.92 5.62
CA PHE A 32 -5.73 4.18 5.68
C PHE A 32 -6.35 4.24 4.30
N ILE A 33 -7.56 3.70 4.17
CA ILE A 33 -8.42 3.94 3.02
C ILE A 33 -9.33 5.12 3.34
N LYS A 34 -9.36 6.11 2.46
CA LYS A 34 -10.25 7.25 2.52
C LYS A 34 -11.59 6.94 1.83
N SER A 35 -12.62 7.71 2.13
CA SER A 35 -13.97 7.54 1.54
C SER A 35 -14.01 7.71 0.02
N ASP A 36 -12.99 8.33 -0.57
CA ASP A 36 -12.81 8.46 -2.02
C ASP A 36 -12.06 7.28 -2.66
N GLY A 37 -11.69 6.26 -1.86
CA GLY A 37 -10.96 5.08 -2.31
C GLY A 37 -9.45 5.24 -2.34
N SER A 38 -8.91 6.44 -2.08
CA SER A 38 -7.47 6.65 -2.03
C SER A 38 -6.85 6.03 -0.77
N VAL A 39 -5.60 5.58 -0.92
CA VAL A 39 -4.83 5.00 0.18
C VAL A 39 -3.75 5.97 0.61
N VAL A 40 -3.76 6.33 1.90
CA VAL A 40 -2.82 7.27 2.51
C VAL A 40 -2.08 6.62 3.67
N ASP A 41 -0.93 7.17 4.02
CA ASP A 41 -0.23 6.73 5.22
C ASP A 41 -1.07 6.95 6.50
N THR A 42 -0.60 6.41 7.62
CA THR A 42 -1.30 6.54 8.91
C THR A 42 -1.29 7.96 9.50
N SER A 43 -0.66 8.94 8.83
CA SER A 43 -0.84 10.36 9.19
C SER A 43 -2.16 10.92 8.66
N GLY A 44 -2.76 10.25 7.66
CA GLY A 44 -4.08 10.58 7.13
C GLY A 44 -4.09 11.46 5.89
N SER A 45 -2.92 11.92 5.44
CA SER A 45 -2.80 12.78 4.24
C SER A 45 -1.56 12.52 3.39
N GLY A 46 -0.62 11.69 3.84
CA GLY A 46 0.65 11.44 3.14
C GLY A 46 0.60 10.21 2.24
N THR A 47 1.58 10.10 1.34
CA THR A 47 1.79 8.91 0.50
C THR A 47 2.41 7.78 1.32
N VAL A 48 1.96 6.55 1.11
CA VAL A 48 2.61 5.37 1.70
C VAL A 48 4.01 5.22 1.10
N SER A 49 5.03 5.19 1.94
CA SER A 49 6.43 5.06 1.51
C SER A 49 7.11 3.83 2.13
N PHE A 50 7.98 3.22 1.34
CA PHE A 50 8.79 2.06 1.73
C PHE A 50 10.27 2.44 1.75
N LYS A 51 11.01 1.95 2.74
CA LYS A 51 12.46 2.20 2.85
C LYS A 51 13.23 1.08 2.16
N VAL A 52 13.12 1.04 0.83
CA VAL A 52 13.77 0.04 -0.03
C VAL A 52 14.61 0.72 -1.10
N SER A 53 15.53 -0.03 -1.71
CA SER A 53 16.23 0.45 -2.90
C SER A 53 15.24 0.65 -4.06
N PRO A 54 15.49 1.61 -4.98
CA PRO A 54 14.66 1.74 -6.17
C PRO A 54 14.66 0.45 -6.99
N GLY A 55 13.49 0.07 -7.52
CA GLY A 55 13.31 -1.18 -8.25
C GLY A 55 11.86 -1.49 -8.54
N ASP A 56 11.64 -2.65 -9.18
CA ASP A 56 10.32 -3.14 -9.54
C ASP A 56 9.83 -4.17 -8.52
N TYR A 57 8.65 -3.95 -7.96
CA TYR A 57 8.11 -4.75 -6.86
C TYR A 57 6.63 -5.07 -7.06
N TYR A 58 6.18 -6.16 -6.46
CA TYR A 58 4.76 -6.41 -6.32
C TYR A 58 4.21 -5.70 -5.08
N LEU A 59 3.00 -5.13 -5.24
CA LEU A 59 2.22 -4.57 -4.14
C LEU A 59 1.14 -5.56 -3.75
N VAL A 60 1.04 -5.90 -2.47
CA VAL A 60 -0.02 -6.75 -1.93
C VAL A 60 -0.80 -5.98 -0.89
N LEU A 61 -2.10 -5.81 -1.13
CA LEU A 61 -3.00 -5.16 -0.18
C LEU A 61 -3.76 -6.21 0.62
N TYR A 62 -3.60 -6.18 1.94
CA TYR A 62 -4.34 -7.01 2.87
C TYR A 62 -5.40 -6.17 3.58
N HIS A 63 -6.63 -6.67 3.50
CA HIS A 63 -7.75 -6.19 4.28
C HIS A 63 -8.05 -7.18 5.41
N ARG A 64 -8.61 -6.72 6.53
CA ARG A 64 -8.82 -7.58 7.71
C ARG A 64 -9.77 -8.74 7.46
N ASN A 65 -10.74 -8.57 6.55
CA ASN A 65 -11.82 -9.54 6.31
C ASN A 65 -11.97 -9.96 4.84
N HIS A 66 -11.15 -9.44 3.93
CA HIS A 66 -11.20 -9.77 2.50
C HIS A 66 -9.94 -10.49 2.04
N LEU A 67 -10.04 -11.17 0.90
CA LEU A 67 -8.89 -11.76 0.23
C LEU A 67 -7.88 -10.66 -0.15
N ALA A 68 -6.61 -10.94 0.03
CA ALA A 68 -5.54 -10.02 -0.36
C ALA A 68 -5.53 -9.77 -1.87
N ALA A 69 -5.24 -8.54 -2.27
CA ALA A 69 -5.15 -8.14 -3.68
C ALA A 69 -3.69 -7.96 -4.12
N MET A 70 -3.29 -8.81 -5.07
CA MET A 70 -2.07 -8.79 -5.88
C MET A 70 -2.01 -7.65 -6.91
N SER A 71 -0.96 -6.82 -7.01
CA SER A 71 -0.71 -6.12 -8.27
C SER A 71 -0.46 -7.13 -9.41
N ALA A 72 -1.11 -6.94 -10.56
CA ALA A 72 -1.01 -7.89 -11.68
C ALA A 72 0.40 -7.95 -12.31
N ILE A 73 1.10 -6.82 -12.28
CA ILE A 73 2.49 -6.66 -12.71
C ILE A 73 3.28 -5.90 -11.63
N THR A 74 4.61 -5.97 -11.72
CA THR A 74 5.48 -5.19 -10.85
C THR A 74 5.31 -3.70 -11.10
N GLN A 75 5.39 -2.91 -10.03
CA GLN A 75 5.38 -1.46 -10.04
C GLN A 75 6.77 -0.93 -9.72
N THR A 76 7.22 0.03 -10.51
CA THR A 76 8.47 0.73 -10.23
C THR A 76 8.28 1.65 -9.03
N LEU A 77 9.11 1.45 -8.01
CA LEU A 77 9.22 2.33 -6.86
C LEU A 77 10.57 3.03 -6.88
N ASP A 78 10.53 4.35 -6.84
CA ASP A 78 11.71 5.21 -6.73
C ASP A 78 11.41 6.40 -5.80
N ALA A 79 12.19 7.47 -5.89
CA ALA A 79 11.98 8.66 -5.07
C ALA A 79 10.75 9.49 -5.47
N VAL A 80 10.08 9.14 -6.57
CA VAL A 80 8.89 9.80 -7.08
C VAL A 80 7.65 8.99 -6.66
N SER A 81 6.59 9.68 -6.23
CA SER A 81 5.33 9.03 -5.90
C SER A 81 4.63 8.52 -7.17
N SER A 82 4.39 7.21 -7.26
CA SER A 82 3.56 6.59 -8.29
C SER A 82 2.16 6.28 -7.75
N LEU A 83 1.12 6.60 -8.53
CA LEU A 83 -0.24 6.16 -8.23
C LEU A 83 -0.43 4.76 -8.81
N TYR A 84 -0.89 3.81 -7.99
CA TYR A 84 -1.28 2.48 -8.43
C TYR A 84 -2.75 2.21 -8.12
N ASP A 85 -3.48 1.73 -9.13
CA ASP A 85 -4.89 1.35 -9.04
C ASP A 85 -5.02 -0.18 -9.09
N PHE A 86 -5.71 -0.75 -8.10
CA PHE A 86 -5.93 -2.20 -7.97
C PHE A 86 -7.18 -2.69 -8.73
N SER A 87 -7.93 -1.80 -9.40
CA SER A 87 -9.18 -2.15 -10.10
C SER A 87 -9.01 -2.55 -11.57
N SER A 88 -7.81 -2.37 -12.15
CA SER A 88 -7.51 -2.61 -13.57
C SER A 88 -6.57 -3.78 -13.82
#